data_AF-A0A9W9ZJ87-F1
#
_entry.id   AF-A0A9W9ZJ87-F1
#
_cell.length_a   1.000
_cell.length_b   1.000
_cell.length_c   1.000
_cell.angle_alpha   90.00
_cell.angle_beta   90.00
_cell.angle_gamma   90.00
#
_symmetry.space_group_name_H-M   'P 1'
#
loop_
_entity.id
_entity.type
_entity.pdbx_description
1 polymer ?
#
loop_
_entity_poly.entity_id
_entity_poly.type
_entity_poly.pdbx_seq_one_letter_code
_entity_poly.pdbx_strand_id
1 'polypeptide(L)'
;MQFCFFLHELKLCSFIYSFPFLSCIQLKLPGVAARTLACIADVLGAMAGERAGLRSGPARNESWMQAFQLLDNGEISAGIKALAMERSKWLDRPHLLIRAARHYEGAEQVLRRRAVLTAREFFKTEECEPLPMGHWVIAEAPARIDLSGGWSDTPPITYEQGGAVLNVAVKLNGQKVTKAQVRKINELEIVLVIHSGEHSVRVVCSELIHLENYTQPNAQERS
;
A
#
# COMPACT_ATOMS: atom_id res chain seq x y z
N MET A 1 5.33 0.19 -27.24
CA MET A 1 5.37 1.38 -28.12
C MET A 1 4.29 2.37 -27.69
N GLN A 2 4.39 2.92 -26.47
CA GLN A 2 3.54 4.01 -25.98
C GLN A 2 4.28 4.75 -24.84
N PHE A 3 5.52 5.12 -25.15
CA PHE A 3 6.46 5.88 -24.31
C PHE A 3 7.04 6.98 -25.20
N CYS A 4 6.21 7.93 -25.61
CA CYS A 4 6.59 9.19 -26.26
C CYS A 4 5.31 9.94 -26.61
N PHE A 5 5.34 11.27 -26.52
CA PHE A 5 4.24 12.23 -26.66
C PHE A 5 3.44 12.51 -25.39
N PHE A 6 4.07 13.25 -24.47
CA PHE A 6 3.53 14.56 -24.03
C PHE A 6 4.60 15.34 -23.25
N LEU A 7 5.74 15.61 -23.89
CA LEU A 7 6.72 16.60 -23.43
C LEU A 7 6.89 17.60 -24.56
N HIS A 8 6.00 18.59 -24.60
CA HIS A 8 6.29 19.84 -25.29
C HIS A 8 6.43 20.93 -24.23
N GLU A 9 7.61 21.52 -24.21
CA GLU A 9 8.15 22.41 -23.20
C GLU A 9 7.32 23.70 -23.03
N LEU A 10 7.53 24.32 -21.86
CA LEU A 10 7.19 25.70 -21.48
C LEU A 10 5.77 26.03 -20.97
N LYS A 11 4.84 25.08 -20.83
CA LYS A 11 3.54 25.36 -20.14
C LYS A 11 3.33 24.71 -18.76
N LEU A 12 4.21 23.81 -18.32
CA LEU A 12 4.08 23.15 -17.01
C LEU A 12 4.49 24.04 -15.83
N CYS A 13 5.46 24.95 -15.98
CA CYS A 13 5.86 25.84 -14.89
C CYS A 13 4.71 26.74 -14.40
N SER A 14 3.89 27.29 -15.31
CA SER A 14 2.74 28.11 -14.91
C SER A 14 1.60 27.30 -14.27
N PHE A 15 1.53 25.99 -14.55
CA PHE A 15 0.55 25.07 -13.97
C PHE A 15 0.91 24.64 -12.54
N ILE A 16 2.20 24.69 -12.19
CA ILE A 16 2.73 24.32 -10.88
C ILE A 16 2.62 25.47 -9.86
N TYR A 17 2.71 26.73 -10.33
CA TYR A 17 2.66 27.93 -9.47
C TYR A 17 1.27 28.59 -9.36
N SER A 18 0.35 28.39 -10.31
CA SER A 18 -1.02 28.93 -10.23
C SER A 18 -2.01 27.87 -9.77
N PHE A 19 -2.50 28.07 -8.54
CA PHE A 19 -3.12 27.06 -7.69
C PHE A 19 -4.68 26.91 -7.72
N PRO A 20 -5.46 27.25 -8.77
CA PRO A 20 -6.90 26.95 -8.73
C PRO A 20 -7.31 25.62 -9.41
N PHE A 21 -6.47 24.97 -10.21
CA PHE A 21 -6.93 23.84 -11.05
C PHE A 21 -7.26 22.55 -10.27
N LEU A 22 -6.67 22.34 -9.08
CA LEU A 22 -7.01 21.19 -8.21
C LEU A 22 -8.38 21.32 -7.52
N SER A 23 -9.04 22.49 -7.56
CA SER A 23 -10.37 22.66 -6.96
C SER A 23 -11.50 22.05 -7.80
N CYS A 24 -11.24 21.71 -9.07
CA CYS A 24 -12.29 21.36 -10.05
C CYS A 24 -12.26 19.90 -10.52
N ILE A 25 -11.18 19.16 -10.25
CA ILE A 25 -11.14 17.70 -10.50
C ILE A 25 -11.99 17.04 -9.41
N GLN A 26 -12.89 16.13 -9.77
CA GLN A 26 -13.66 15.29 -8.85
C GLN A 26 -12.74 14.34 -8.06
N LEU A 27 -11.91 14.89 -7.17
CA LEU A 27 -10.99 14.19 -6.26
C LEU A 27 -11.72 13.44 -5.14
N LYS A 28 -13.06 13.26 -5.28
CA LYS A 28 -13.86 12.45 -4.36
C LYS A 28 -13.60 10.95 -4.56
N LEU A 29 -13.17 10.54 -5.75
CA LEU A 29 -12.86 9.13 -6.02
C LEU A 29 -11.43 8.79 -5.58
N PRO A 30 -11.25 7.82 -4.66
CA PRO A 30 -9.92 7.45 -4.14
C PRO A 30 -8.90 7.11 -5.22
N GLY A 31 -9.31 6.44 -6.31
CA GLY A 31 -8.41 6.08 -7.41
C GLY A 31 -7.89 7.29 -8.20
N VAL A 32 -8.74 8.28 -8.47
CA VAL A 32 -8.35 9.52 -9.15
C VAL A 32 -7.41 10.34 -8.26
N ALA A 33 -7.71 10.43 -6.96
CA ALA A 33 -6.87 11.10 -5.99
C ALA A 33 -5.50 10.41 -5.87
N ALA A 34 -5.46 9.08 -5.74
CA ALA A 34 -4.23 8.30 -5.69
C ALA A 34 -3.34 8.56 -6.92
N ARG A 35 -3.89 8.45 -8.14
CA ARG A 35 -3.15 8.73 -9.37
C ARG A 35 -2.62 10.17 -9.42
N THR A 36 -3.45 11.13 -9.02
CA THR A 36 -3.05 12.55 -8.98
C THR A 36 -1.84 12.75 -8.06
N LEU A 37 -1.83 12.10 -6.89
CA LEU A 37 -0.72 12.15 -5.95
C LEU A 37 0.55 11.49 -6.52
N ALA A 38 0.43 10.35 -7.21
CA ALA A 38 1.56 9.73 -7.91
C ALA A 38 2.15 10.66 -8.98
N CYS A 39 1.32 11.28 -9.82
CA CYS A 39 1.79 12.23 -10.83
C CYS A 39 2.50 13.43 -10.20
N ILE A 40 1.98 13.98 -9.10
CA ILE A 40 2.66 15.06 -8.37
C ILE A 40 4.01 14.58 -7.85
N ALA A 41 4.08 13.36 -7.33
CA ALA A 41 5.32 12.79 -6.83
C ALA A 41 6.39 12.69 -7.93
N ASP A 42 6.01 12.27 -9.15
CA ASP A 42 6.93 12.21 -10.29
C ASP A 42 7.39 13.59 -10.75
N VAL A 43 6.49 14.58 -10.77
CA VAL A 43 6.86 15.97 -11.08
C VAL A 43 7.86 16.50 -10.05
N LEU A 44 7.62 16.28 -8.75
CA LEU A 44 8.55 16.70 -7.70
C LEU A 44 9.90 15.98 -7.79
N GLY A 45 9.88 14.69 -8.13
CA GLY A 45 11.09 13.91 -8.37
C GLY A 45 11.90 14.46 -9.55
N ALA A 46 11.24 14.78 -10.66
CA ALA A 46 11.88 15.39 -11.83
C ALA A 46 12.44 16.79 -11.52
N MET A 47 11.67 17.63 -10.79
CA MET A 47 12.10 18.97 -10.38
C MET A 47 13.31 18.96 -9.45
N ALA A 48 13.49 17.91 -8.66
CA ALA A 48 14.63 17.78 -7.77
C ALA A 48 15.97 17.63 -8.53
N GLY A 49 15.92 17.15 -9.77
CA GLY A 49 17.10 16.93 -10.62
C GLY A 49 18.03 15.81 -10.13
N GLU A 50 19.04 15.49 -10.94
CA GLU A 50 19.92 14.33 -10.74
C GLU A 50 20.77 14.38 -9.46
N ARG A 51 20.99 15.59 -8.91
CA ARG A 51 21.85 15.81 -7.73
C ARG A 51 21.13 15.62 -6.39
N ALA A 52 19.82 15.39 -6.40
CA ALA A 52 19.03 15.24 -5.16
C ALA A 52 19.17 13.85 -4.50
N GLY A 53 19.87 12.91 -5.15
CA GLY A 53 20.07 11.55 -4.66
C GLY A 53 18.88 10.64 -4.94
N LEU A 54 18.89 9.44 -4.35
CA LEU A 54 17.88 8.42 -4.62
C LEU A 54 16.54 8.71 -3.92
N ARG A 55 15.46 8.37 -4.61
CA ARG A 55 14.10 8.29 -4.08
C ARG A 55 13.96 7.00 -3.24
N SER A 56 14.69 6.90 -2.13
CA SER A 56 14.74 5.70 -1.26
C SER A 56 14.61 6.03 0.23
N GLY A 57 14.15 5.07 1.04
CA GLY A 57 14.01 5.19 2.51
C GLY A 57 12.61 5.63 2.98
N PRO A 58 12.30 5.45 4.28
CA PRO A 58 10.95 5.61 4.82
C PRO A 58 10.47 7.07 4.80
N ALA A 59 9.23 7.30 4.35
CA ALA A 59 8.58 8.61 4.28
C ALA A 59 8.09 9.10 5.66
N ARG A 60 8.93 9.03 6.70
CA ARG A 60 8.54 9.38 8.07
C ARG A 60 9.04 10.78 8.42
N ASN A 61 8.17 11.77 8.27
CA ASN A 61 8.38 13.13 8.77
C ASN A 61 7.09 13.57 9.47
N GLU A 62 7.21 14.00 10.72
CA GLU A 62 6.09 14.41 11.57
C GLU A 62 5.24 15.52 10.93
N SER A 63 5.85 16.44 10.17
CA SER A 63 5.13 17.54 9.52
C SER A 63 4.13 17.07 8.46
N TRP A 64 4.27 15.85 7.95
CA TRP A 64 3.38 15.25 6.95
C TRP A 64 2.32 14.33 7.57
N MET A 65 2.46 13.96 8.86
CA MET A 65 1.60 12.96 9.49
C MET A 65 0.14 13.38 9.58
N GLN A 66 -0.13 14.66 9.81
CA GLN A 66 -1.49 15.19 9.82
C GLN A 66 -2.20 14.93 8.48
N ALA A 67 -1.50 15.12 7.36
CA ALA A 67 -2.05 14.88 6.05
C ALA A 67 -2.36 13.38 5.83
N PHE A 68 -1.47 12.49 6.27
CA PHE A 68 -1.71 11.06 6.22
C PHE A 68 -2.90 10.63 7.07
N GLN A 69 -3.05 11.17 8.29
CA GLN A 69 -4.20 10.88 9.16
C GLN A 69 -5.53 11.29 8.51
N LEU A 70 -5.59 12.48 7.90
CA LEU A 70 -6.79 12.93 7.18
C LEU A 70 -7.14 11.98 6.01
N LEU A 71 -6.14 11.55 5.22
CA LEU A 71 -6.36 10.59 4.14
C LEU A 71 -6.79 9.22 4.68
N ASP A 72 -6.17 8.74 5.76
CA ASP A 72 -6.47 7.46 6.39
C ASP A 72 -7.85 7.45 7.07
N ASN A 73 -8.38 8.62 7.46
CA ASN A 73 -9.76 8.80 7.92
C ASN A 73 -10.78 8.94 6.77
N GLY A 74 -10.32 9.11 5.53
CA GLY A 74 -11.18 9.26 4.35
C GLY A 74 -11.52 10.71 3.99
N GLU A 75 -10.92 11.68 4.68
CA GLU A 75 -11.07 13.10 4.41
C GLU A 75 -10.15 13.55 3.26
N ILE A 76 -10.38 12.99 2.06
CA ILE A 76 -9.47 13.12 0.91
C ILE A 76 -9.15 14.58 0.57
N SER A 77 -10.17 15.44 0.51
CA SER A 77 -9.98 16.86 0.17
C SER A 77 -9.12 17.60 1.20
N ALA A 78 -9.35 17.35 2.50
CA ALA A 78 -8.58 17.95 3.57
C ALA A 78 -7.13 17.43 3.59
N GLY A 79 -6.95 16.12 3.41
CA GLY A 79 -5.62 15.50 3.32
C GLY A 79 -4.80 16.04 2.15
N ILE A 80 -5.38 16.18 0.96
CA ILE A 80 -4.70 16.77 -0.21
C ILE A 80 -4.31 18.23 0.06
N LYS A 81 -5.19 19.02 0.67
CA LYS A 81 -4.87 20.41 1.06
C LYS A 81 -3.72 20.48 2.06
N ALA A 82 -3.69 19.58 3.04
CA ALA A 82 -2.61 19.50 4.02
C ALA A 82 -1.27 19.11 3.36
N LEU A 83 -1.26 18.12 2.46
CA LEU A 83 -0.07 17.77 1.67
C LEU A 83 0.45 18.95 0.84
N ALA A 84 -0.46 19.73 0.25
CA ALA A 84 -0.13 20.86 -0.59
C ALA A 84 0.48 22.01 0.21
N MET A 85 -0.08 22.27 1.40
CA MET A 85 0.40 23.29 2.35
C MET A 85 1.76 22.92 2.96
N GLU A 86 2.01 21.65 3.25
CA GLU A 86 3.32 21.23 3.74
C GLU A 86 4.37 21.28 2.63
N ARG A 87 4.04 20.79 1.43
CA ARG A 87 4.92 20.82 0.25
C ARG A 87 5.43 22.23 -0.07
N SER A 88 4.61 23.27 0.07
CA SER A 88 5.02 24.64 -0.27
C SER A 88 6.23 25.12 0.54
N LYS A 89 6.45 24.59 1.75
CA LYS A 89 7.61 24.91 2.60
C LYS A 89 8.92 24.24 2.12
N TRP A 90 8.83 23.36 1.13
CA TRP A 90 9.91 22.46 0.69
C TRP A 90 10.40 22.76 -0.73
N LEU A 91 9.70 23.60 -1.49
CA LEU A 91 9.92 23.77 -2.93
C LEU A 91 11.29 24.36 -3.30
N ASP A 92 11.88 25.16 -2.43
CA ASP A 92 13.11 25.92 -2.74
C ASP A 92 14.39 25.08 -2.68
N ARG A 93 14.30 23.81 -2.25
CA ARG A 93 15.47 22.97 -1.97
C ARG A 93 15.37 21.64 -2.72
N PRO A 94 16.27 21.34 -3.69
CA PRO A 94 16.22 20.11 -4.47
C PRO A 94 16.16 18.80 -3.64
N HIS A 95 16.96 18.71 -2.57
CA HIS A 95 16.94 17.55 -1.66
C HIS A 95 15.65 17.42 -0.84
N LEU A 96 14.88 18.51 -0.68
CA LEU A 96 13.56 18.45 -0.07
C LEU A 96 12.48 18.11 -1.09
N LEU A 97 12.62 18.53 -2.35
CA LEU A 97 11.72 18.11 -3.43
C LEU A 97 11.68 16.59 -3.59
N ILE A 98 12.84 15.92 -3.59
CA ILE A 98 12.90 14.44 -3.67
C ILE A 98 12.32 13.74 -2.44
N ARG A 99 12.31 14.41 -1.28
CA ARG A 99 11.65 13.90 -0.06
C ARG A 99 10.15 14.16 -0.09
N ALA A 100 9.72 15.33 -0.55
CA ALA A 100 8.32 15.66 -0.75
C ALA A 100 7.68 14.70 -1.76
N ALA A 101 8.36 14.37 -2.87
CA ALA A 101 7.94 13.33 -3.81
C ALA A 101 7.60 12.01 -3.08
N ARG A 102 8.47 11.55 -2.17
CA ARG A 102 8.23 10.35 -1.37
C ARG A 102 7.03 10.46 -0.43
N HIS A 103 6.78 11.63 0.15
CA HIS A 103 5.58 11.82 0.96
C HIS A 103 4.30 11.76 0.11
N TYR A 104 4.33 12.22 -1.14
CA TYR A 104 3.20 12.06 -2.06
C TYR A 104 3.00 10.60 -2.49
N GLU A 105 4.06 9.80 -2.66
CA GLU A 105 3.94 8.34 -2.84
C GLU A 105 3.32 7.67 -1.62
N GLY A 106 3.78 8.03 -0.41
CA GLY A 106 3.18 7.50 0.83
C GLY A 106 1.69 7.84 0.94
N ALA A 107 1.30 9.05 0.54
CA ALA A 107 -0.10 9.48 0.55
C ALA A 107 -0.95 8.70 -0.46
N GLU A 108 -0.39 8.44 -1.64
CA GLU A 108 -0.99 7.59 -2.66
C GLU A 108 -1.20 6.15 -2.16
N GLN A 109 -0.21 5.60 -1.46
CA GLN A 109 -0.29 4.28 -0.83
C GLN A 109 -1.38 4.20 0.24
N VAL A 110 -1.57 5.26 1.05
CA VAL A 110 -2.68 5.34 2.03
C VAL A 110 -4.03 5.22 1.32
N LEU A 111 -4.23 5.95 0.21
CA LEU A 111 -5.48 5.87 -0.55
C LEU A 111 -5.68 4.50 -1.20
N ARG A 112 -4.62 3.89 -1.77
CA ARG A 112 -4.71 2.53 -2.32
C ARG A 112 -5.00 1.49 -1.25
N ARG A 113 -4.39 1.59 -0.06
CA ARG A 113 -4.66 0.71 1.07
C ARG A 113 -6.14 0.77 1.46
N ARG A 114 -6.75 1.95 1.51
CA ARG A 114 -8.19 2.08 1.81
C ARG A 114 -9.06 1.34 0.81
N ALA A 115 -8.72 1.39 -0.48
CA ALA A 115 -9.42 0.60 -1.50
C ALA A 115 -9.24 -0.92 -1.29
N VAL A 116 -8.08 -1.38 -0.81
CA VAL A 116 -7.90 -2.80 -0.45
C VAL A 116 -8.72 -3.16 0.80
N LEU A 117 -8.83 -2.26 1.78
CA LEU A 117 -9.58 -2.52 3.01
C LEU A 117 -11.09 -2.66 2.80
N THR A 118 -11.66 -2.15 1.70
CA THR A 118 -13.08 -2.40 1.37
C THR A 118 -13.37 -3.87 1.07
N ALA A 119 -12.34 -4.69 0.81
CA ALA A 119 -12.50 -6.14 0.68
C ALA A 119 -13.25 -6.74 1.88
N ARG A 120 -13.11 -6.15 3.08
CA ARG A 120 -13.82 -6.56 4.31
C ARG A 120 -15.34 -6.52 4.17
N GLU A 121 -15.89 -5.66 3.32
CA GLU A 121 -17.33 -5.54 3.06
C GLU A 121 -17.87 -6.73 2.26
N PHE A 122 -17.00 -7.51 1.60
CA PHE A 122 -17.38 -8.64 0.75
C PHE A 122 -17.26 -10.01 1.45
N PHE A 123 -16.71 -10.06 2.67
CA PHE A 123 -16.65 -11.30 3.45
C PHE A 123 -17.80 -11.33 4.45
N LYS A 124 -18.49 -12.47 4.52
CA LYS A 124 -19.45 -12.76 5.60
C LYS A 124 -18.79 -13.72 6.57
N THR A 125 -18.77 -13.35 7.84
CA THR A 125 -18.41 -14.25 8.92
C THR A 125 -19.67 -14.93 9.43
N GLU A 126 -19.59 -16.24 9.65
CA GLU A 126 -20.66 -17.02 10.27
C GLU A 126 -20.20 -17.45 11.66
N GLU A 127 -21.14 -17.49 12.62
CA GLU A 127 -20.87 -18.14 13.89
C GLU A 127 -20.68 -19.64 13.65
N CYS A 128 -19.65 -20.20 14.25
CA CYS A 128 -19.36 -21.63 14.20
C CYS A 128 -19.23 -22.18 15.62
N GLU A 129 -19.44 -23.48 15.77
CA GLU A 129 -19.24 -24.13 17.05
C GLU A 129 -17.81 -23.94 17.54
N PRO A 130 -17.61 -23.66 18.84
CA PRO A 130 -16.29 -23.41 19.37
C PRO A 130 -15.43 -24.67 19.27
N LEU A 131 -14.32 -24.55 18.55
CA LEU A 131 -13.34 -25.63 18.46
C LEU A 131 -12.79 -26.00 19.85
N PRO A 132 -12.65 -27.30 20.17
CA PRO A 132 -12.06 -27.71 21.44
C PRO A 132 -10.59 -27.29 21.54
N MET A 133 -10.09 -27.15 22.77
CA MET A 133 -8.69 -26.80 23.02
C MET A 133 -7.73 -27.82 22.38
N GLY A 134 -6.62 -27.31 21.83
CA GLY A 134 -5.58 -28.12 21.20
C GLY A 134 -5.94 -28.73 19.84
N HIS A 135 -7.19 -28.62 19.37
CA HIS A 135 -7.60 -29.20 18.08
C HIS A 135 -7.12 -28.34 16.91
N TRP A 136 -6.53 -29.00 15.91
CA TRP A 136 -6.05 -28.36 14.71
C TRP A 136 -7.14 -28.21 13.65
N VAL A 137 -7.24 -27.01 13.10
CA VAL A 137 -7.96 -26.72 11.85
C VAL A 137 -6.94 -26.47 10.76
N ILE A 138 -7.18 -27.07 9.59
CA ILE A 138 -6.25 -27.08 8.47
C ILE A 138 -6.96 -26.48 7.25
N ALA A 139 -6.33 -25.51 6.61
CA ALA A 139 -6.74 -24.98 5.32
C ALA A 139 -5.64 -25.25 4.27
N GLU A 140 -6.04 -25.74 3.11
CA GLU A 140 -5.12 -26.08 2.01
C GLU A 140 -5.60 -25.50 0.68
N ALA A 141 -4.68 -24.87 -0.04
CA ALA A 141 -4.90 -24.26 -1.35
C ALA A 141 -3.87 -24.76 -2.40
N PRO A 142 -4.28 -24.97 -3.66
CA PRO A 142 -3.35 -25.27 -4.75
C PRO A 142 -2.49 -24.05 -5.09
N ALA A 143 -1.37 -24.28 -5.76
CA ALA A 143 -0.62 -23.19 -6.38
C ALA A 143 -1.43 -22.60 -7.54
N ARG A 144 -1.14 -21.35 -7.92
CA ARG A 144 -1.72 -20.71 -9.10
C ARG A 144 -0.64 -20.39 -10.13
N ILE A 145 -1.00 -20.53 -11.41
CA ILE A 145 -0.20 -20.06 -12.54
C ILE A 145 -1.05 -19.09 -13.35
N ASP A 146 -0.49 -17.92 -13.66
CA ASP A 146 -1.14 -16.92 -14.49
C ASP A 146 -0.77 -17.22 -15.96
N LEU A 147 -1.75 -17.60 -16.79
CA LEU A 147 -1.54 -17.91 -18.21
C LEU A 147 -1.55 -16.67 -19.09
N SER A 148 -2.38 -15.68 -18.75
CA SER A 148 -2.51 -14.43 -19.48
C SER A 148 -3.09 -13.32 -18.59
N GLY A 149 -2.81 -12.08 -18.96
CA GLY A 149 -3.31 -10.90 -18.25
C GLY A 149 -2.61 -10.63 -16.91
N GLY A 150 -1.48 -11.29 -16.63
CA GLY A 150 -0.72 -11.07 -15.40
C GLY A 150 -0.48 -9.59 -15.13
N TRP A 151 -0.60 -9.20 -13.85
CA TRP A 151 -0.56 -7.82 -13.36
C TRP A 151 -1.76 -6.93 -13.71
N SER A 152 -2.68 -7.34 -14.58
CA SER A 152 -3.86 -6.52 -14.90
C SER A 152 -4.81 -6.37 -13.71
N ASP A 153 -4.84 -7.34 -12.79
CA ASP A 153 -5.59 -7.31 -11.53
C ASP A 153 -4.88 -6.53 -10.41
N THR A 154 -3.68 -6.02 -10.66
CA THR A 154 -2.89 -5.30 -9.67
C THR A 154 -3.08 -3.79 -9.83
N PRO A 155 -3.37 -3.04 -8.75
CA PRO A 155 -3.40 -1.58 -8.83
C PRO A 155 -2.06 -1.01 -9.32
N PRO A 156 -2.04 0.12 -10.07
CA PRO A 156 -3.19 0.96 -10.37
C PRO A 156 -4.00 0.48 -11.59
N ILE A 157 -3.48 -0.47 -12.39
CA ILE A 157 -4.08 -0.91 -13.65
C ILE A 157 -5.54 -1.35 -13.46
N THR A 158 -5.78 -2.24 -12.49
CA THR A 158 -7.12 -2.78 -12.21
C THR A 158 -8.16 -1.71 -11.85
N TYR A 159 -7.75 -0.61 -11.21
CA TYR A 159 -8.66 0.47 -10.81
C TYR A 159 -9.04 1.40 -11.96
N GLU A 160 -8.23 1.43 -13.00
CA GLU A 160 -8.29 2.45 -14.03
C GLU A 160 -8.83 1.92 -15.35
N GLN A 161 -8.48 0.67 -15.66
CA GLN A 161 -8.79 0.01 -16.92
C GLN A 161 -9.60 -1.27 -16.71
N GLY A 162 -9.83 -1.66 -15.45
CA GLY A 162 -10.23 -3.01 -15.10
C GLY A 162 -9.04 -3.97 -15.19
N GLY A 163 -9.25 -5.20 -14.72
CA GLY A 163 -8.25 -6.25 -14.72
C GLY A 163 -8.89 -7.61 -14.98
N ALA A 164 -8.23 -8.45 -15.76
CA ALA A 164 -8.66 -9.81 -16.03
C ALA A 164 -7.43 -10.72 -16.20
N VAL A 165 -7.26 -11.65 -15.26
CA VAL A 165 -6.19 -12.65 -15.28
C VAL A 165 -6.82 -14.00 -15.56
N LEU A 166 -6.36 -14.67 -16.62
CA LEU A 166 -6.65 -16.08 -16.83
C LEU A 166 -5.65 -16.90 -16.00
N ASN A 167 -6.12 -17.52 -14.92
CA ASN A 167 -5.31 -18.34 -14.04
C ASN A 167 -5.73 -19.82 -14.08
N VAL A 168 -4.79 -20.69 -13.70
CA VAL A 168 -5.02 -22.12 -13.49
C VAL A 168 -4.52 -22.52 -12.10
N ALA A 169 -5.35 -23.26 -11.37
CA ALA A 169 -4.98 -23.90 -10.12
C ALA A 169 -4.23 -25.21 -10.38
N VAL A 170 -3.04 -25.37 -9.81
CA VAL A 170 -2.16 -26.52 -10.02
C VAL A 170 -1.79 -27.16 -8.69
N LYS A 171 -1.90 -28.49 -8.63
CA LYS A 171 -1.33 -29.29 -7.55
C LYS A 171 0.10 -29.66 -7.92
N LEU A 172 1.05 -29.47 -7.00
CA LEU A 172 2.43 -29.92 -7.21
C LEU A 172 2.56 -31.34 -6.67
N ASN A 173 2.98 -32.29 -7.51
CA ASN A 173 3.05 -33.72 -7.17
C ASN A 173 1.75 -34.27 -6.57
N GLY A 174 0.59 -33.81 -7.07
CA GLY A 174 -0.73 -34.21 -6.57
C GLY A 174 -1.16 -33.54 -5.26
N GLN A 175 -0.35 -32.65 -4.68
CA GLN A 175 -0.62 -31.97 -3.40
C GLN A 175 -0.95 -30.48 -3.55
N LYS A 176 -1.76 -29.97 -2.62
CA LYS A 176 -1.98 -28.54 -2.42
C LYS A 176 -0.86 -28.00 -1.54
N VAL A 177 -0.01 -27.14 -2.10
CA VAL A 177 1.26 -26.77 -1.44
C VAL A 177 1.14 -25.62 -0.46
N THR A 178 0.08 -24.81 -0.53
CA THR A 178 -0.17 -23.76 0.45
C THR A 178 -1.03 -24.34 1.56
N LYS A 179 -0.47 -24.42 2.76
CA LYS A 179 -1.14 -24.98 3.93
C LYS A 179 -0.99 -24.04 5.12
N ALA A 180 -2.11 -23.79 5.81
CA ALA A 180 -2.14 -23.10 7.09
C ALA A 180 -2.84 -23.97 8.13
N GLN A 181 -2.32 -23.96 9.35
CA GLN A 181 -2.92 -24.69 10.47
C GLN A 181 -3.03 -23.78 11.67
N VAL A 182 -4.15 -23.89 12.40
CA VAL A 182 -4.40 -23.12 13.61
C VAL A 182 -5.01 -24.02 14.67
N ARG A 183 -4.64 -23.79 15.94
CA ARG A 183 -5.26 -24.41 17.10
C ARG A 183 -5.34 -23.41 18.24
N LYS A 184 -6.26 -23.65 19.18
CA LYS A 184 -6.28 -22.93 20.46
C LYS A 184 -5.23 -23.51 21.40
N ILE A 185 -4.56 -22.63 22.14
CA ILE A 185 -3.57 -22.94 23.19
C ILE A 185 -4.04 -22.37 24.53
N ASN A 186 -3.50 -22.89 25.64
CA ASN A 186 -3.97 -22.52 26.99
C ASN A 186 -3.52 -21.12 27.39
N GLU A 187 -2.36 -20.72 26.90
CA GLU A 187 -1.71 -19.45 27.15
C GLU A 187 -2.46 -18.34 26.39
N LEU A 188 -2.61 -17.17 27.04
CA LEU A 188 -3.23 -15.99 26.42
C LEU A 188 -2.22 -15.26 25.51
N GLU A 189 -1.77 -15.94 24.47
CA GLU A 189 -0.81 -15.43 23.49
C GLU A 189 -1.15 -15.90 22.07
N ILE A 190 -0.64 -15.17 21.07
CA ILE A 190 -0.66 -15.62 19.68
C ILE A 190 0.73 -16.15 19.33
N VAL A 191 0.81 -17.40 18.89
CA VAL A 191 2.06 -18.01 18.40
C VAL A 191 1.97 -18.22 16.90
N LEU A 192 2.76 -17.46 16.15
CA LEU A 192 2.90 -17.61 14.70
C LEU A 192 4.16 -18.44 14.41
N VAL A 193 3.99 -19.52 13.64
CA VAL A 193 5.12 -20.36 13.20
C VAL A 193 5.15 -20.36 11.69
N ILE A 194 6.22 -19.82 11.12
CA ILE A 194 6.44 -19.74 9.68
C ILE A 194 7.50 -20.78 9.31
N HIS A 195 7.11 -21.76 8.50
CA HIS A 195 8.03 -22.77 7.99
C HIS A 195 8.58 -22.34 6.62
N SER A 196 9.91 -22.39 6.47
CA SER A 196 10.62 -22.11 5.22
C SER A 196 11.72 -23.18 5.02
N GLY A 197 11.34 -24.29 4.38
CA GLY A 197 12.22 -25.45 4.23
C GLY A 197 12.54 -26.09 5.58
N GLU A 198 13.82 -26.24 5.90
CA GLU A 198 14.28 -26.77 7.19
C GLU A 198 14.27 -25.72 8.31
N HIS A 199 14.09 -24.43 7.97
CA HIS A 199 14.06 -23.36 8.94
C HIS A 199 12.63 -23.06 9.37
N SER A 200 12.46 -22.72 10.65
CA SER A 200 11.21 -22.18 11.16
C SER A 200 11.47 -20.93 11.96
N VAL A 201 10.62 -19.93 11.77
CA VAL A 201 10.60 -18.70 12.56
C VAL A 201 9.38 -18.77 13.45
N ARG A 202 9.57 -18.54 14.76
CA ARG A 202 8.51 -18.52 15.75
C ARG A 202 8.40 -17.11 16.33
N VAL A 203 7.22 -16.50 16.17
CA VAL A 203 6.89 -15.18 16.72
C VAL A 203 5.82 -15.37 17.78
N VAL A 204 6.03 -14.77 18.95
CA VAL A 204 5.09 -14.82 20.08
C VAL A 204 4.59 -13.42 20.38
N CYS A 205 3.26 -13.24 20.36
CA CYS A 205 2.61 -11.99 20.71
C CYS A 205 1.76 -12.19 21.97
N SER A 206 2.33 -11.88 23.14
CA SER A 206 1.65 -11.90 24.44
C SER A 206 0.99 -10.56 24.81
N GLU A 207 1.45 -9.44 24.22
CA GLU A 207 0.96 -8.09 24.50
C GLU A 207 0.49 -7.39 23.23
N LEU A 208 -0.44 -6.44 23.39
CA LEU A 208 -1.00 -5.66 22.26
C LEU A 208 0.09 -4.85 21.52
N ILE A 209 1.12 -4.39 22.24
CA ILE A 209 2.25 -3.65 21.66
C ILE A 209 2.97 -4.46 20.57
N HIS A 210 3.01 -5.79 20.68
CA HIS A 210 3.63 -6.68 19.68
C HIS A 210 2.89 -6.67 18.33
N LEU A 211 1.65 -6.17 18.29
CA LEU A 211 0.84 -6.08 17.09
C LEU A 211 0.87 -4.70 16.43
N GLU A 212 1.48 -3.68 17.06
CA GLU A 212 1.41 -2.29 16.57
C GLU A 212 2.19 -2.03 15.28
N ASN A 213 3.24 -2.80 15.01
CA ASN A 213 4.16 -2.61 13.89
C ASN A 213 3.90 -3.55 12.69
N TYR A 214 2.72 -4.17 12.61
CA TYR A 214 2.35 -5.13 11.55
C TYR A 214 2.53 -4.63 10.11
N THR A 215 2.59 -3.31 9.91
CA THR A 215 2.80 -2.68 8.58
C THR A 215 4.27 -2.42 8.25
N GLN A 216 5.22 -2.82 9.10
CA GLN A 216 6.64 -2.59 8.92
C GLN A 216 7.37 -3.93 8.75
N PRO A 217 7.73 -4.34 7.51
CA PRO A 217 8.28 -5.67 7.23
C PRO A 217 9.63 -5.95 7.91
N ASN A 218 10.33 -4.93 8.41
CA ASN A 218 11.62 -5.05 9.12
C ASN A 218 11.56 -4.52 10.57
N ALA A 219 10.36 -4.32 11.13
CA ALA A 219 10.31 -3.87 12.51
C ALA A 219 10.90 -4.94 13.42
N GLN A 220 11.87 -4.54 14.25
CA GLN A 220 12.46 -5.45 15.23
C GLN A 220 11.37 -5.96 16.16
N GLU A 221 11.39 -7.27 16.41
CA GLU A 221 10.62 -7.90 17.48
C GLU A 221 11.01 -7.21 18.78
N ARG A 222 10.11 -6.36 19.30
CA ARG A 222 10.29 -5.78 20.63
C ARG A 222 9.78 -6.84 21.59
N SER A 223 10.67 -7.74 21.98
CA SER A 223 10.51 -8.66 23.12
C SER A 223 10.57 -7.90 24.44
#